data_AF-A0A537YF43-F1
#
_entry.id   AF-A0A537YF43-F1
#
_cell.length_a   1.000
_cell.length_b   1.000
_cell.length_c   1.000
_cell.angle_alpha   90.00
_cell.angle_beta   90.00
_cell.angle_gamma   90.00
#
_symmetry.space_group_name_H-M   'P 1'
#
loop_
_entity.id
_entity.type
_entity.pdbx_description
1 polymer ?
#
loop_
_entity_poly.entity_id
_entity_poly.type
_entity_poly.pdbx_seq_one_letter_code
_entity_poly.pdbx_strand_id
1 'polypeptide(L)'
;MQQVAAYEYDDEYEPDHEPFPRSLRDWVVRVDDAAHFGARISPPLSSGDDLFLHMFILGVITILTATFLALLCIPGVAIVAHAVGDVAHKFDAPLGPVSLPKADQRSVVLSKDGKVLATLAGAENRVVVSLKHIPLSVQQAVIAIEDAKFYEHHGVDPAGLLRALLFNVKSGGAYEGGSTITQQLIKNTLVGNEKSIDRKVKEARLAVLLEKQMSKHQILQAYLNETYFGNGAYGIQAASEYYFGIDVSKLSLAQAATLAGVIRSPETYEPR
;
A
#
# COMPACT_ATOMS: atom_id res chain seq x y z
N MET A 1 59.04 15.35 50.93
CA MET A 1 58.34 16.19 51.92
C MET A 1 57.86 17.42 51.19
N GLN A 2 56.60 17.45 50.76
CA GLN A 2 56.00 18.59 50.07
C GLN A 2 54.54 18.66 50.53
N GLN A 3 54.18 19.77 51.15
CA GLN A 3 52.89 20.01 51.80
C GLN A 3 51.75 19.97 50.78
N VAL A 4 50.69 19.23 51.13
CA VAL A 4 49.43 19.20 50.41
C VAL A 4 48.56 20.32 50.99
N ALA A 5 48.14 21.27 50.17
CA ALA A 5 47.18 22.30 50.56
C ALA A 5 45.79 21.65 50.64
N ALA A 6 45.13 21.75 51.80
CA ALA A 6 43.74 21.36 51.96
C ALA A 6 42.85 22.36 51.21
N TYR A 7 42.04 21.87 50.28
CA TYR A 7 40.93 22.62 49.71
C TYR A 7 39.76 22.48 50.69
N GLU A 8 39.34 23.59 51.27
CA GLU A 8 38.15 23.67 52.12
C GLU A 8 36.92 23.60 51.19
N TYR A 9 36.04 22.63 51.43
CA TYR A 9 34.81 22.43 50.68
C TYR A 9 33.71 23.23 51.39
N ASP A 10 33.23 24.30 50.76
CA ASP A 10 32.06 25.05 51.24
C ASP A 10 30.81 24.17 51.08
N ASP A 11 30.29 23.67 52.21
CA ASP A 11 29.10 22.79 52.30
C ASP A 11 27.75 23.55 52.16
N GLU A 12 27.73 24.78 51.64
CA GLU A 12 26.50 25.56 51.45
C GLU A 12 26.25 25.86 49.96
N TYR A 13 25.90 24.82 49.20
CA TYR A 13 25.15 25.00 47.95
C TYR A 13 24.01 23.98 47.86
N GLU A 14 22.89 24.33 48.51
CA GLU A 14 21.61 23.66 48.28
C GLU A 14 20.94 24.39 47.11
N PRO A 15 20.76 23.78 45.92
CA PRO A 15 20.05 24.43 44.84
C PRO A 15 18.59 24.60 45.26
N ASP A 16 18.08 25.83 45.21
CA ASP A 16 16.70 26.18 45.50
C ASP A 16 15.74 25.37 44.63
N HIS A 17 15.33 24.18 45.09
CA HIS A 17 14.33 23.38 44.43
C HIS A 17 12.96 23.96 44.75
N GLU A 18 12.56 24.99 44.00
CA GLU A 18 11.21 25.50 44.11
C GLU A 18 10.18 24.38 43.89
N PRO A 19 9.24 24.17 44.82
CA PRO A 19 8.29 23.07 44.74
C PRO A 19 7.42 23.17 43.49
N PHE A 20 7.08 22.01 42.91
CA PHE A 20 6.19 21.93 41.76
C PHE A 20 4.83 22.61 42.06
N PRO A 21 4.29 23.44 41.13
CA PRO A 21 3.06 24.19 41.36
C PRO A 21 1.90 23.24 41.66
N ARG A 22 1.15 23.53 42.73
CA ARG A 22 0.10 22.63 43.25
C ARG A 22 -1.30 22.99 42.74
N SER A 23 -1.45 24.11 42.05
CA SER A 23 -2.73 24.56 41.48
C SER A 23 -2.56 25.24 40.12
N LEU A 24 -3.66 25.30 39.36
CA LEU A 24 -3.73 26.02 38.08
C LEU A 24 -3.40 27.51 38.23
N ARG A 25 -3.74 28.11 39.38
CA ARG A 25 -3.41 29.52 39.65
C ARG A 25 -1.91 29.72 39.81
N ASP A 26 -1.23 28.80 40.48
CA ASP A 26 0.23 28.83 40.64
C ASP A 26 0.93 28.63 39.29
N TRP A 27 0.37 27.79 38.43
CA TRP A 27 0.83 27.61 37.05
C TRP A 27 0.71 28.89 36.22
N VAL A 28 -0.43 29.58 36.31
CA VAL A 28 -0.65 30.85 35.58
C VAL A 28 0.31 31.95 36.04
N VAL A 29 0.49 32.11 37.35
CA VAL A 29 1.44 33.10 37.91
C VAL A 29 2.87 32.81 37.45
N ARG A 30 3.28 31.53 37.44
CA ARG A 30 4.63 31.15 37.00
C ARG A 30 4.85 31.35 35.50
N VAL A 31 3.81 31.17 34.68
CA VAL A 31 3.83 31.47 33.24
C VAL A 31 3.90 32.98 33.00
N ASP A 32 3.16 33.78 33.79
CA ASP A 32 3.26 35.25 33.74
C ASP A 32 4.66 35.73 34.14
N ASP A 33 5.25 35.19 35.21
CA ASP A 33 6.63 35.50 35.62
C ASP A 33 7.66 35.08 34.57
N ALA A 34 7.48 33.92 33.91
CA ALA A 34 8.35 33.49 32.81
C ALA A 34 8.21 34.39 31.57
N ALA A 35 7.00 34.89 31.28
CA ALA A 35 6.77 35.88 30.23
C ALA A 35 7.46 37.22 30.55
N HIS A 36 7.48 37.62 31.83
CA HIS A 36 8.17 38.82 32.30
C HIS A 36 9.69 38.63 32.39
N PHE A 37 10.16 37.39 32.59
CA PHE A 37 11.57 37.03 32.49
C PHE A 37 12.06 37.23 31.05
N GLY A 38 11.31 36.75 30.05
CA GLY A 38 11.57 37.01 28.62
C GLY A 38 11.69 38.51 28.28
N ALA A 39 10.92 39.36 28.95
CA ALA A 39 10.98 40.82 28.81
C ALA A 39 12.19 41.47 29.50
N ARG A 40 12.82 40.82 30.50
CA ARG A 40 14.06 41.31 31.17
C ARG A 40 15.34 40.90 30.45
N ILE A 41 15.34 39.79 29.72
CA ILE A 41 16.49 39.33 28.91
C ILE A 41 16.52 39.96 27.51
N SER A 42 15.44 40.63 27.11
CA SER A 42 15.37 41.34 25.83
C SER A 42 15.68 42.82 26.06
N PRO A 43 16.82 43.36 25.60
CA PRO A 43 17.10 44.78 25.72
C PRO A 43 16.01 45.59 24.97
N PRO A 44 15.61 46.78 25.46
CA PRO A 44 14.66 47.61 24.75
C PRO A 44 15.23 47.97 23.37
N LEU A 45 14.50 47.64 22.29
CA LEU A 45 14.83 48.03 20.92
C LEU A 45 14.80 49.56 20.84
N SER A 46 15.96 50.19 21.00
CA SER A 46 16.07 51.65 21.17
C SER A 46 16.78 52.34 20.01
N SER A 47 17.24 51.57 19.01
CA SER A 47 17.86 52.09 17.80
C SER A 47 17.51 51.26 16.55
N GLY A 48 17.59 51.87 15.37
CA GLY A 48 17.42 51.15 14.09
C GLY A 48 18.45 50.04 13.89
N ASP A 49 19.60 50.14 14.56
CA ASP A 49 20.68 49.16 14.53
C ASP A 49 20.32 47.90 15.33
N ASP A 50 19.56 48.03 16.43
CA ASP A 50 19.07 46.89 17.21
C ASP A 50 18.02 46.09 16.45
N LEU A 51 17.12 46.77 15.72
CA LEU A 51 16.14 46.11 14.86
C LEU A 51 16.82 45.36 13.71
N PHE A 52 17.83 45.98 13.10
CA PHE A 52 18.62 45.35 12.05
C PHE A 52 19.33 44.09 12.56
N LEU A 53 19.94 44.16 13.75
CA LEU A 53 20.63 43.02 14.37
C LEU A 53 19.67 41.88 14.70
N HIS A 54 18.48 42.17 15.24
CA HIS A 54 17.47 41.14 15.54
C HIS A 54 16.92 40.49 14.27
N MET A 55 16.61 41.29 13.23
CA MET A 55 16.18 40.76 11.94
C MET A 55 17.27 39.92 11.28
N PHE A 56 18.54 40.32 11.42
CA PHE A 56 19.69 39.55 10.94
C PHE A 56 19.81 38.21 11.67
N ILE A 57 19.75 38.20 13.01
CA ILE A 57 19.82 36.97 13.82
C ILE A 57 18.65 36.02 13.49
N LEU A 58 17.42 36.53 13.38
CA LEU A 58 16.25 35.73 12.98
C LEU A 58 16.40 35.15 11.57
N GLY A 59 16.95 35.93 10.63
CA GLY A 59 17.29 35.45 9.29
C GLY A 59 18.29 34.30 9.31
N VAL A 60 19.36 34.43 10.10
CA VAL A 60 20.38 33.39 10.26
C VAL A 60 19.78 32.11 10.87
N ILE A 61 18.98 32.21 11.93
CA ILE A 61 18.33 31.06 12.56
C ILE A 61 17.39 30.34 11.57
N THR A 62 16.63 31.10 10.79
CA THR A 62 15.71 30.54 9.77
C THR A 62 16.48 29.79 8.67
N ILE A 63 17.61 30.32 8.21
CA ILE A 63 18.46 29.66 7.21
C ILE A 63 19.08 28.38 7.78
N LEU A 64 19.60 28.43 9.01
CA LEU A 64 20.22 27.28 9.67
C LEU A 64 19.19 26.16 9.92
N THR A 65 18.00 26.49 10.39
CA THR A 65 16.92 25.52 10.60
C THR A 65 16.43 24.91 9.29
N ALA A 66 16.24 25.70 8.24
CA ALA A 66 15.87 25.20 6.91
C ALA A 66 16.94 24.27 6.32
N THR A 67 18.22 24.63 6.49
CA THR A 67 19.35 23.81 6.02
C THR A 67 19.46 22.51 6.81
N PHE A 68 19.28 22.55 8.13
CA PHE A 68 19.24 21.37 8.98
C PHE A 68 18.10 20.42 8.59
N LEU A 69 16.90 20.95 8.35
CA LEU A 69 15.75 20.18 7.85
C LEU A 69 16.02 19.57 6.46
N ALA A 70 16.64 20.32 5.55
CA ALA A 70 17.01 19.80 4.24
C ALA A 70 18.05 18.66 4.33
N LEU A 71 19.07 18.81 5.21
CA LEU A 71 20.07 17.78 5.46
C LEU A 71 19.47 16.50 6.05
N LEU A 72 18.45 16.61 6.91
CA LEU A 72 17.72 15.45 7.43
C LEU A 72 16.99 14.66 6.33
N CYS A 73 16.60 15.32 5.24
CA CYS A 73 15.97 14.65 4.10
C CYS A 73 16.97 13.90 3.21
N ILE A 74 18.27 14.29 3.18
CA ILE A 74 19.27 13.71 2.26
C ILE A 74 19.46 12.19 2.48
N PRO A 75 19.64 11.67 3.70
CA PRO A 75 19.73 10.22 3.92
C PRO A 75 18.49 9.48 3.44
N GLY A 76 17.29 10.05 3.68
CA GLY A 76 16.03 9.47 3.21
C GLY A 76 15.95 9.39 1.69
N VAL A 77 16.33 10.47 0.99
CA VAL A 77 16.39 10.50 -0.47
C VAL A 77 17.42 9.52 -1.01
N ALA A 78 18.59 9.41 -0.39
CA ALA A 78 19.63 8.46 -0.79
C ALA A 78 19.18 6.99 -0.64
N ILE A 79 18.53 6.64 0.47
CA ILE A 79 17.97 5.30 0.70
C ILE A 79 16.91 4.97 -0.36
N VAL A 80 16.00 5.91 -0.64
CA VAL A 80 14.98 5.73 -1.68
C VAL A 80 15.62 5.59 -3.05
N ALA A 81 16.60 6.42 -3.39
CA ALA A 81 17.31 6.37 -4.66
C ALA A 81 18.04 5.04 -4.86
N HIS A 82 18.71 4.52 -3.83
CA HIS A 82 19.34 3.20 -3.86
C HIS A 82 18.31 2.09 -4.07
N ALA A 83 17.21 2.11 -3.31
CA ALA A 83 16.14 1.13 -3.46
C ALA A 83 15.51 1.16 -4.87
N VAL A 84 15.31 2.35 -5.43
CA VAL A 84 14.83 2.52 -6.82
C VAL A 84 15.84 1.97 -7.82
N GLY A 85 17.13 2.24 -7.63
CA GLY A 85 18.21 1.71 -8.47
C GLY A 85 18.23 0.18 -8.48
N ASP A 86 18.13 -0.45 -7.31
CA ASP A 86 18.09 -1.92 -7.17
C ASP A 86 16.88 -2.52 -7.88
N VAL A 87 15.70 -1.89 -7.73
CA VAL A 87 14.48 -2.31 -8.43
C VAL A 87 14.63 -2.14 -9.94
N ALA A 88 15.21 -1.04 -10.42
CA ALA A 88 15.44 -0.78 -11.84
C ALA A 88 16.40 -1.82 -12.46
N HIS A 89 17.52 -2.09 -11.80
CA HIS A 89 18.46 -3.14 -12.22
C HIS A 89 17.79 -4.52 -12.28
N LYS A 90 16.96 -4.85 -11.29
CA LYS A 90 16.16 -6.08 -11.31
C LYS A 90 15.15 -6.05 -12.46
N PHE A 91 14.59 -4.89 -12.81
CA PHE A 91 13.62 -4.73 -13.90
C PHE A 91 14.23 -5.03 -15.28
N ASP A 92 15.45 -4.55 -15.51
CA ASP A 92 16.16 -4.60 -16.79
C ASP A 92 16.79 -5.96 -17.12
N ALA A 93 16.83 -6.90 -16.18
CA ALA A 93 17.35 -8.23 -16.46
C ALA A 93 16.58 -8.89 -17.64
N PRO A 94 17.26 -9.57 -18.58
CA PRO A 94 16.54 -10.23 -19.68
C PRO A 94 15.63 -11.34 -19.14
N LEU A 95 14.39 -11.38 -19.65
CA LEU A 95 13.42 -12.45 -19.38
C LEU A 95 12.96 -13.05 -20.71
N GLY A 96 12.72 -14.36 -20.72
CA GLY A 96 12.10 -15.05 -21.85
C GLY A 96 10.61 -14.69 -22.01
N PRO A 97 9.95 -15.24 -23.05
CA PRO A 97 8.51 -15.12 -23.21
C PRO A 97 7.78 -15.67 -21.98
N VAL A 98 6.60 -15.10 -21.70
CA VAL A 98 5.79 -15.46 -20.52
C VAL A 98 4.68 -16.37 -20.99
N SER A 99 4.64 -17.58 -20.46
CA SER A 99 3.58 -18.54 -20.73
C SER A 99 2.78 -18.78 -19.47
N LEU A 100 1.46 -18.58 -19.53
CA LEU A 100 0.57 -18.95 -18.44
C LEU A 100 0.37 -20.47 -18.45
N PRO A 101 0.40 -21.14 -17.28
CA PRO A 101 0.06 -22.55 -17.20
C PRO A 101 -1.37 -22.78 -17.68
N LYS A 102 -1.64 -23.97 -18.22
CA LYS A 102 -3.01 -24.34 -18.55
C LYS A 102 -3.79 -24.51 -17.25
N ALA A 103 -4.90 -23.78 -17.13
CA ALA A 103 -5.76 -23.87 -15.95
C ALA A 103 -6.41 -25.26 -15.84
N ASP A 104 -6.32 -25.86 -14.65
CA ASP A 104 -7.00 -27.12 -14.31
C ASP A 104 -8.51 -26.93 -14.39
N GLN A 105 -9.25 -27.96 -14.81
CA GLN A 105 -10.71 -27.90 -14.98
C GLN A 105 -11.38 -29.12 -14.37
N ARG A 106 -12.60 -28.94 -13.88
CA ARG A 106 -13.40 -30.05 -13.36
C ARG A 106 -13.82 -31.00 -14.47
N SER A 107 -13.95 -32.28 -14.14
CA SER A 107 -14.62 -33.27 -14.98
C SER A 107 -16.05 -33.50 -14.48
N VAL A 108 -16.98 -33.80 -15.39
CA VAL A 108 -18.36 -34.15 -15.03
C VAL A 108 -18.70 -35.54 -15.54
N VAL A 109 -19.30 -36.35 -14.68
CA VAL A 109 -19.86 -37.65 -15.03
C VAL A 109 -21.34 -37.43 -15.34
N LEU A 110 -21.77 -37.79 -16.54
CA LEU A 110 -23.15 -37.60 -17.00
C LEU A 110 -23.90 -38.94 -17.04
N SER A 111 -25.20 -38.91 -16.80
CA SER A 111 -26.09 -40.03 -17.11
C SER A 111 -26.26 -40.16 -18.62
N LYS A 112 -26.83 -41.30 -19.07
CA LYS A 112 -27.20 -41.50 -20.48
C LYS A 112 -28.09 -40.39 -21.02
N ASP A 113 -28.91 -39.79 -20.15
CA ASP A 113 -29.86 -38.72 -20.49
C ASP A 113 -29.26 -37.31 -20.33
N GLY A 114 -27.96 -37.20 -20.07
CA GLY A 114 -27.23 -35.93 -19.97
C GLY A 114 -27.29 -35.25 -18.60
N LYS A 115 -27.88 -35.88 -17.58
CA LYS A 115 -27.93 -35.31 -16.22
C LYS A 115 -26.58 -35.48 -15.52
N VAL A 116 -26.08 -34.43 -14.87
CA VAL A 116 -24.85 -34.53 -14.06
C VAL A 116 -25.06 -35.48 -12.88
N LEU A 117 -24.26 -36.53 -12.83
CA LEU A 117 -24.23 -37.55 -11.76
C LEU A 117 -23.16 -37.23 -10.71
N ALA A 118 -21.98 -36.78 -11.16
CA ALA A 118 -20.89 -36.40 -10.29
C ALA A 118 -20.05 -35.29 -10.93
N THR A 119 -19.48 -34.42 -10.09
CA THR A 119 -18.44 -33.47 -10.49
C THR A 119 -17.14 -33.90 -9.82
N LEU A 120 -16.14 -34.22 -10.63
CA LEU A 120 -14.80 -34.55 -10.20
C LEU A 120 -13.95 -33.30 -10.37
N ALA A 121 -13.96 -32.45 -9.34
CA ALA A 121 -13.00 -31.38 -9.19
C ALA A 121 -11.89 -31.86 -8.25
N GLY A 122 -10.63 -31.53 -8.56
CA GLY A 122 -9.53 -31.69 -7.61
C GLY A 122 -9.64 -30.67 -6.48
N ALA A 123 -8.53 -30.06 -6.08
CA ALA A 123 -8.56 -28.92 -5.15
C ALA A 123 -9.23 -27.67 -5.77
N GLU A 124 -9.22 -27.56 -7.10
CA GLU A 124 -9.74 -26.41 -7.83
C GLU A 124 -10.97 -26.78 -8.67
N ASN A 125 -12.15 -26.27 -8.30
CA ASN A 125 -13.35 -26.37 -9.11
C ASN A 125 -13.37 -25.21 -10.12
N ARG A 126 -12.97 -25.49 -11.37
CA ARG A 126 -12.92 -24.50 -12.45
C ARG A 126 -13.64 -24.99 -13.70
N VAL A 127 -14.32 -24.06 -14.36
CA VAL A 127 -14.85 -24.21 -15.73
C VAL A 127 -14.38 -23.02 -16.54
N VAL A 128 -13.60 -23.28 -17.60
CA VAL A 128 -13.09 -22.19 -18.44
C VAL A 128 -14.17 -21.74 -19.41
N VAL A 129 -14.51 -20.45 -19.35
CA VAL A 129 -15.47 -19.79 -20.24
C VAL A 129 -14.79 -18.69 -21.05
N SER A 130 -15.24 -18.51 -22.30
CA SER A 130 -14.76 -17.41 -23.13
C SER A 130 -15.26 -16.06 -22.59
N LEU A 131 -14.51 -14.98 -22.80
CA LEU A 131 -14.91 -13.65 -22.35
C LEU A 131 -16.25 -13.22 -22.95
N LYS A 132 -16.57 -13.67 -24.17
CA LYS A 132 -17.85 -13.40 -24.85
C LYS A 132 -19.05 -14.03 -24.14
N HIS A 133 -18.84 -15.10 -23.37
CA HIS A 133 -19.88 -15.76 -22.58
C HIS A 133 -20.14 -15.04 -21.25
N ILE A 134 -19.21 -14.18 -20.83
CA ILE A 134 -19.30 -13.40 -19.59
C ILE A 134 -20.02 -12.08 -19.90
N PRO A 135 -21.13 -11.75 -19.23
CA PRO A 135 -21.85 -10.50 -19.46
C PRO A 135 -20.94 -9.28 -19.28
N LEU A 136 -21.15 -8.24 -20.10
CA LEU A 136 -20.34 -7.02 -20.03
C LEU A 136 -20.44 -6.34 -18.65
N SER A 137 -21.61 -6.43 -18.00
CA SER A 137 -21.82 -5.95 -16.62
C SER A 137 -20.88 -6.62 -15.62
N VAL A 138 -20.62 -7.93 -15.77
CA VAL A 138 -19.69 -8.68 -14.93
C VAL A 138 -18.25 -8.24 -15.18
N GLN A 139 -17.86 -8.15 -16.45
CA GLN A 139 -16.53 -7.67 -16.83
C GLN A 139 -16.26 -6.26 -16.26
N GLN A 140 -17.22 -5.36 -16.42
CA GLN A 140 -17.13 -3.98 -15.94
C GLN A 140 -17.12 -3.89 -14.40
N ALA A 141 -17.92 -4.70 -13.69
CA ALA A 141 -17.92 -4.70 -12.23
C ALA A 141 -16.54 -5.12 -11.67
N VAL A 142 -15.94 -6.16 -12.23
CA VAL A 142 -14.60 -6.63 -11.83
C VAL A 142 -13.54 -5.58 -12.15
N ILE A 143 -13.55 -5.01 -13.36
CA ILE A 143 -12.61 -3.94 -13.73
C ILE A 143 -12.76 -2.73 -12.80
N ALA A 144 -13.98 -2.28 -12.52
CA ALA A 144 -14.21 -1.10 -11.71
C ALA A 144 -13.70 -1.25 -10.26
N ILE A 145 -13.79 -2.46 -9.70
CA ILE A 145 -13.37 -2.75 -8.33
C ILE A 145 -11.87 -3.04 -8.24
N GLU A 146 -11.35 -3.87 -9.14
CA GLU A 146 -9.97 -4.38 -9.06
C GLU A 146 -8.96 -3.44 -9.75
N ASP A 147 -9.32 -2.82 -10.87
CA ASP A 147 -8.40 -2.09 -11.73
C ASP A 147 -9.13 -1.14 -12.69
N ALA A 148 -9.64 -0.02 -12.17
CA ALA A 148 -10.50 0.89 -12.92
C ALA A 148 -9.86 1.47 -14.20
N LYS A 149 -8.52 1.47 -14.27
CA LYS A 149 -7.73 1.94 -15.42
C LYS A 149 -7.18 0.79 -16.26
N PHE A 150 -7.75 -0.41 -16.13
CA PHE A 150 -7.23 -1.63 -16.77
C PHE A 150 -6.88 -1.45 -18.24
N TYR A 151 -7.70 -0.74 -19.02
CA TYR A 151 -7.45 -0.54 -20.46
C TYR A 151 -6.42 0.55 -20.79
N GLU A 152 -6.02 1.37 -19.83
CA GLU A 152 -5.13 2.52 -20.04
C GLU A 152 -3.65 2.20 -19.83
N HIS A 153 -3.33 1.29 -18.89
CA HIS A 153 -1.95 0.99 -18.51
C HIS A 153 -1.39 -0.26 -19.22
N HIS A 154 -0.09 -0.52 -19.05
CA HIS A 154 0.62 -1.64 -19.70
C HIS A 154 1.25 -2.60 -18.68
N GLY A 155 0.42 -3.28 -17.89
CA GLY A 155 0.84 -4.26 -16.88
C GLY A 155 0.95 -3.72 -15.46
N VAL A 156 1.40 -2.48 -15.29
CA VAL A 156 1.46 -1.79 -13.98
C VAL A 156 0.81 -0.42 -14.06
N ASP A 157 0.22 0.05 -12.96
CA ASP A 157 -0.32 1.42 -12.83
C ASP A 157 0.47 2.20 -11.76
N PRO A 158 1.51 2.96 -12.15
CA PRO A 158 2.29 3.76 -11.22
C PRO A 158 1.46 4.83 -10.50
N ALA A 159 0.46 5.41 -11.18
CA ALA A 159 -0.41 6.41 -10.59
C ALA A 159 -1.37 5.78 -9.57
N GLY A 160 -1.91 4.60 -9.87
CA GLY A 160 -2.70 3.77 -8.96
C GLY A 160 -1.91 3.32 -7.75
N LEU A 161 -0.66 2.89 -7.93
CA LEU A 161 0.25 2.54 -6.85
C LEU A 161 0.51 3.74 -5.93
N LEU A 162 0.85 4.90 -6.49
CA LEU A 162 1.08 6.12 -5.71
C LEU A 162 -0.18 6.54 -4.94
N ARG A 163 -1.35 6.49 -5.59
CA ARG A 163 -2.65 6.77 -4.96
C ARG A 163 -2.92 5.82 -3.79
N ALA A 164 -2.68 4.52 -3.97
CA ALA A 164 -2.84 3.53 -2.91
C ALA A 164 -1.88 3.79 -1.74
N LEU A 165 -0.61 4.10 -2.02
CA LEU A 165 0.37 4.45 -0.97
C LEU A 165 -0.08 5.68 -0.16
N LEU A 166 -0.52 6.75 -0.83
CA LEU A 166 -1.02 7.96 -0.17
C LEU A 166 -2.26 7.67 0.69
N PHE A 167 -3.18 6.85 0.19
CA PHE A 167 -4.37 6.45 0.94
C PHE A 167 -4.01 5.63 2.19
N ASN A 168 -3.05 4.71 2.07
CA ASN A 168 -2.61 3.86 3.18
C ASN A 168 -1.96 4.66 4.30
N VAL A 169 -1.13 5.64 3.95
CA VAL A 169 -0.51 6.55 4.91
C VAL A 169 -1.57 7.36 5.64
N LYS A 170 -2.59 7.87 4.92
CA LYS A 170 -3.68 8.64 5.53
C LYS A 170 -4.61 7.80 6.42
N SER A 171 -4.79 6.52 6.10
CA SER A 171 -5.76 5.64 6.77
C SER A 171 -5.18 4.87 7.97
N GLY A 172 -3.94 5.17 8.40
CA GLY A 172 -3.30 4.46 9.52
C GLY A 172 -2.71 3.09 9.16
N GLY A 173 -2.55 2.79 7.87
CA GLY A 173 -1.97 1.54 7.35
C GLY A 173 -2.97 0.44 6.98
N ALA A 174 -2.45 -0.56 6.26
CA ALA A 174 -3.09 -1.83 5.87
C ALA A 174 -4.27 -1.82 4.87
N TYR A 175 -4.37 -0.86 3.95
CA TYR A 175 -5.27 -0.99 2.79
C TYR A 175 -4.51 -1.48 1.54
N GLU A 176 -4.58 -2.78 1.21
CA GLU A 176 -3.91 -3.32 0.02
C GLU A 176 -4.78 -3.08 -1.23
N GLY A 177 -4.34 -2.23 -2.18
CA GLY A 177 -5.17 -1.81 -3.32
C GLY A 177 -4.43 -1.15 -4.50
N GLY A 178 -3.16 -1.46 -4.70
CA GLY A 178 -2.32 -0.86 -5.74
C GLY A 178 -1.89 -1.81 -6.87
N SER A 179 -2.43 -3.02 -6.94
CA SER A 179 -2.04 -4.01 -7.96
C SER A 179 -3.03 -4.01 -9.12
N THR A 180 -2.54 -4.18 -10.35
CA THR A 180 -3.38 -4.30 -11.56
C THR A 180 -3.94 -5.71 -11.71
N ILE A 181 -4.98 -5.88 -12.54
CA ILE A 181 -5.51 -7.21 -12.90
C ILE A 181 -4.41 -8.12 -13.46
N THR A 182 -3.52 -7.58 -14.30
CA THR A 182 -2.42 -8.34 -14.91
C THR A 182 -1.42 -8.80 -13.84
N GLN A 183 -1.08 -7.94 -12.88
CA GLN A 183 -0.23 -8.31 -11.74
C GLN A 183 -0.87 -9.41 -10.90
N GLN A 184 -2.18 -9.32 -10.63
CA GLN A 184 -2.90 -10.34 -9.87
C GLN A 184 -2.97 -11.67 -10.62
N LEU A 185 -3.16 -11.66 -11.95
CA LEU A 185 -3.08 -12.86 -12.77
C LEU A 185 -1.72 -13.54 -12.65
N ILE A 186 -0.63 -12.78 -12.77
CA ILE A 186 0.74 -13.30 -12.61
C ILE A 186 0.98 -13.84 -11.20
N LYS A 187 0.49 -13.14 -10.17
CA LYS A 187 0.56 -13.59 -8.77
C LYS A 187 -0.07 -14.97 -8.62
N ASN A 188 -1.28 -15.13 -9.13
CA ASN A 188 -2.05 -16.36 -8.95
C ASN A 188 -1.51 -17.54 -9.77
N THR A 189 -0.79 -17.29 -10.87
CA THR A 189 -0.36 -18.34 -11.80
C THR A 189 1.13 -18.69 -11.78
N LEU A 190 2.01 -17.72 -11.54
CA LEU A 190 3.46 -17.91 -11.79
C LEU A 190 4.35 -17.67 -10.57
N VAL A 191 3.97 -16.76 -9.67
CA VAL A 191 4.87 -16.33 -8.57
C VAL A 191 4.33 -16.59 -7.17
N GLY A 192 3.05 -16.94 -7.03
CA GLY A 192 2.44 -17.32 -5.76
C GLY A 192 2.27 -16.16 -4.76
N ASN A 193 2.01 -16.52 -3.50
CA ASN A 193 1.56 -15.62 -2.43
C ASN A 193 2.65 -15.17 -1.43
N GLU A 194 3.93 -15.45 -1.71
CA GLU A 194 5.04 -15.09 -0.82
C GLU A 194 5.12 -13.56 -0.59
N LYS A 195 5.11 -13.06 0.64
CA LYS A 195 5.14 -11.61 0.89
C LYS A 195 6.57 -11.05 0.88
N SER A 196 7.19 -10.94 -0.30
CA SER A 196 8.51 -10.31 -0.48
C SER A 196 8.54 -9.23 -1.57
N ILE A 197 9.44 -8.25 -1.41
CA ILE A 197 9.68 -7.20 -2.40
C ILE A 197 10.17 -7.81 -3.71
N ASP A 198 11.06 -8.80 -3.64
CA ASP A 198 11.61 -9.47 -4.83
C ASP A 198 10.54 -10.17 -5.66
N ARG A 199 9.61 -10.89 -4.99
CA ARG A 199 8.45 -11.45 -5.67
C ARG A 199 7.60 -10.35 -6.31
N LYS A 200 7.37 -9.22 -5.62
CA LYS A 200 6.55 -8.12 -6.15
C LYS A 200 7.18 -7.44 -7.37
N VAL A 201 8.51 -7.26 -7.37
CA VAL A 201 9.25 -6.77 -8.55
C VAL A 201 9.14 -7.78 -9.70
N LYS A 202 9.33 -9.07 -9.43
CA LYS A 202 9.15 -10.14 -10.44
C LYS A 202 7.74 -10.15 -11.02
N GLU A 203 6.71 -10.00 -10.18
CA GLU A 203 5.31 -9.89 -10.59
C GLU A 203 5.07 -8.72 -11.54
N ALA A 204 5.55 -7.52 -11.19
CA ALA A 204 5.43 -6.32 -12.02
C ALA A 204 6.10 -6.49 -13.40
N ARG A 205 7.30 -7.07 -13.43
CA ARG A 205 8.05 -7.33 -14.67
C ARG A 205 7.33 -8.30 -15.59
N LEU A 206 6.89 -9.43 -15.03
CA LEU A 206 6.14 -10.45 -15.77
C LEU A 206 4.81 -9.90 -16.27
N ALA A 207 4.14 -9.02 -15.51
CA ALA A 207 2.91 -8.36 -15.95
C ALA A 207 3.15 -7.48 -17.19
N VAL A 208 4.18 -6.63 -17.18
CA VAL A 208 4.56 -5.81 -18.36
C VAL A 208 4.88 -6.70 -19.56
N LEU A 209 5.59 -7.81 -19.37
CA LEU A 209 5.92 -8.74 -20.44
C LEU A 209 4.70 -9.48 -20.98
N LEU A 210 3.76 -9.86 -20.11
CA LEU A 210 2.53 -10.54 -20.50
C LEU A 210 1.66 -9.63 -21.38
N GLU A 211 1.57 -8.33 -21.04
CA GLU A 211 0.80 -7.36 -21.84
C GLU A 211 1.40 -7.06 -23.21
N LYS A 212 2.70 -7.31 -23.40
CA LYS A 212 3.32 -7.26 -24.73
C LYS A 212 2.94 -8.47 -25.60
N GLN A 213 2.52 -9.57 -24.99
CA GLN A 213 2.23 -10.85 -25.65
C GLN A 213 0.74 -11.12 -25.79
N MET A 214 -0.09 -10.59 -24.89
CA MET A 214 -1.53 -10.83 -24.82
C MET A 214 -2.31 -9.53 -24.84
N SER A 215 -3.42 -9.51 -25.56
CA SER A 215 -4.37 -8.40 -25.53
C SER A 215 -5.06 -8.29 -24.16
N LYS A 216 -5.55 -7.08 -23.83
CA LYS A 216 -6.34 -6.82 -22.61
C LYS A 216 -7.53 -7.78 -22.47
N HIS A 217 -8.20 -8.13 -23.57
CA HIS A 217 -9.30 -9.10 -23.55
C HIS A 217 -8.84 -10.52 -23.18
N GLN A 218 -7.70 -10.97 -23.70
CA GLN A 218 -7.15 -12.28 -23.34
C GLN A 218 -6.71 -12.33 -21.88
N ILE A 219 -6.12 -11.24 -21.39
CA ILE A 219 -5.72 -11.10 -19.98
C ILE A 219 -6.94 -11.12 -19.07
N LEU A 220 -7.97 -10.34 -19.37
CA LEU A 220 -9.20 -10.32 -18.58
C LEU A 220 -9.89 -11.68 -18.58
N GLN A 221 -9.94 -12.36 -19.73
CA GLN A 221 -10.47 -13.73 -19.81
C GLN A 221 -9.68 -14.68 -18.91
N ALA A 222 -8.35 -14.66 -18.99
CA ALA A 222 -7.51 -15.52 -18.16
C ALA A 222 -7.73 -15.22 -16.67
N TYR A 223 -7.72 -13.93 -16.30
CA TYR A 223 -7.97 -13.49 -14.93
C TYR A 223 -9.31 -13.97 -14.37
N LEU A 224 -10.41 -13.78 -15.11
CA LEU A 224 -11.74 -14.19 -14.68
C LEU A 224 -11.90 -15.71 -14.56
N ASN A 225 -11.10 -16.50 -15.29
CA ASN A 225 -11.10 -17.96 -15.17
C ASN A 225 -10.14 -18.48 -14.10
N GLU A 226 -9.16 -17.67 -13.70
CA GLU A 226 -8.12 -18.08 -12.74
C GLU A 226 -8.42 -17.64 -11.30
N THR A 227 -9.13 -16.53 -11.15
CA THR A 227 -9.38 -15.90 -9.84
C THR A 227 -10.10 -16.85 -8.90
N TYR A 228 -9.61 -16.96 -7.67
CA TYR A 228 -10.25 -17.71 -6.61
C TYR A 228 -11.34 -16.87 -5.94
N PHE A 229 -12.55 -17.41 -5.86
CA PHE A 229 -13.73 -16.75 -5.29
C PHE A 229 -14.17 -17.37 -3.96
N GLY A 230 -13.35 -18.22 -3.31
CA GLY A 230 -13.72 -18.87 -2.05
C GLY A 230 -14.32 -20.27 -2.27
N ASN A 231 -14.34 -21.10 -1.22
CA ASN A 231 -14.96 -22.43 -1.23
C ASN A 231 -14.55 -23.36 -2.39
N GLY A 232 -13.27 -23.29 -2.79
CA GLY A 232 -12.76 -24.07 -3.93
C GLY A 232 -13.27 -23.63 -5.30
N ALA A 233 -14.03 -22.52 -5.41
CA ALA A 233 -14.51 -21.97 -6.67
C ALA A 233 -13.42 -21.14 -7.36
N TYR A 234 -12.77 -21.74 -8.35
CA TYR A 234 -11.78 -21.08 -9.19
C TYR A 234 -12.43 -20.68 -10.52
N GLY A 235 -12.38 -19.38 -10.82
CA GLY A 235 -12.99 -18.80 -12.00
C GLY A 235 -14.48 -18.45 -11.83
N ILE A 236 -14.90 -17.46 -12.60
CA ILE A 236 -16.18 -16.77 -12.47
C ILE A 236 -17.39 -17.69 -12.75
N GLN A 237 -17.25 -18.68 -13.64
CA GLN A 237 -18.31 -19.66 -13.91
C GLN A 237 -18.56 -20.53 -12.69
N ALA A 238 -17.49 -21.10 -12.10
CA ALA A 238 -17.62 -21.92 -10.91
C ALA A 238 -18.18 -21.10 -9.73
N ALA A 239 -17.77 -19.84 -9.60
CA ALA A 239 -18.30 -18.92 -8.59
C ALA A 239 -19.80 -18.64 -8.80
N SER A 240 -20.23 -18.37 -10.03
CA SER A 240 -21.65 -18.13 -10.37
C SER A 240 -22.52 -19.33 -10.03
N GLU A 241 -22.08 -20.53 -10.40
CA GLU A 241 -22.79 -21.77 -10.08
C GLU A 241 -22.79 -22.05 -8.59
N TYR A 242 -21.66 -21.83 -7.92
CA TYR A 242 -21.54 -22.05 -6.49
C TYR A 242 -22.47 -21.11 -5.72
N TYR A 243 -22.34 -19.79 -5.86
CA TYR A 243 -23.08 -18.82 -5.04
C TYR A 243 -24.54 -18.64 -5.44
N PHE A 244 -24.87 -18.76 -6.74
CA PHE A 244 -26.20 -18.42 -7.25
C PHE A 244 -26.89 -19.56 -7.99
N GLY A 245 -26.22 -20.68 -8.26
CA GLY A 245 -26.82 -21.82 -8.97
C GLY A 245 -27.18 -21.52 -10.42
N ILE A 246 -26.57 -20.49 -11.03
CA ILE A 246 -26.85 -20.06 -12.41
C ILE A 246 -25.57 -19.97 -13.24
N ASP A 247 -25.74 -20.10 -14.55
CA ASP A 247 -24.68 -19.88 -15.52
C ASP A 247 -24.21 -18.41 -15.50
N VAL A 248 -22.91 -18.17 -15.72
CA VAL A 248 -22.33 -16.81 -15.67
C VAL A 248 -23.02 -15.84 -16.62
N SER A 249 -23.53 -16.31 -17.77
CA SER A 249 -24.24 -15.49 -18.75
C SER A 249 -25.55 -14.89 -18.23
N LYS A 250 -26.07 -15.42 -17.11
CA LYS A 250 -27.34 -15.01 -16.50
C LYS A 250 -27.15 -14.12 -15.26
N LEU A 251 -25.91 -13.79 -14.89
CA LEU A 251 -25.65 -12.94 -13.73
C LEU A 251 -26.26 -11.55 -13.90
N SER A 252 -27.02 -11.13 -12.89
CA SER A 252 -27.46 -9.74 -12.76
C SER A 252 -26.30 -8.83 -12.36
N LEU A 253 -26.48 -7.51 -12.52
CA LEU A 253 -25.48 -6.52 -12.08
C LEU A 253 -25.19 -6.61 -10.57
N ALA A 254 -26.22 -6.86 -9.75
CA ALA A 254 -26.04 -7.01 -8.30
C ALA A 254 -25.16 -8.22 -7.97
N GLN A 255 -25.45 -9.37 -8.58
CA GLN A 255 -24.64 -10.59 -8.40
C GLN A 255 -23.22 -10.42 -8.94
N ALA A 256 -23.06 -9.70 -10.07
CA ALA A 256 -21.76 -9.33 -10.61
C ALA A 256 -20.94 -8.50 -9.62
N ALA A 257 -21.56 -7.47 -9.02
CA ALA A 257 -20.91 -6.63 -8.01
C ALA A 257 -20.54 -7.43 -6.76
N THR A 258 -21.41 -8.36 -6.32
CA THR A 258 -21.10 -9.29 -5.23
C THR A 258 -19.85 -10.10 -5.54
N LEU A 259 -19.79 -10.79 -6.67
CA LEU A 259 -18.62 -11.62 -7.02
C LEU A 259 -17.35 -10.78 -7.19
N ALA A 260 -17.45 -9.58 -7.76
CA ALA A 260 -16.32 -8.68 -7.87
C ALA A 260 -15.78 -8.24 -6.49
N GLY A 261 -16.66 -8.00 -5.51
CA GLY A 261 -16.25 -7.68 -4.13
C GLY A 261 -15.60 -8.85 -3.37
N VAL A 262 -16.00 -10.09 -3.70
CA VAL A 262 -15.44 -11.31 -3.08
C VAL A 262 -13.95 -11.47 -3.39
N ILE A 263 -13.50 -11.09 -4.60
CA ILE A 263 -12.11 -11.26 -5.08
C ILE A 263 -11.08 -10.75 -4.07
N ARG A 264 -11.35 -9.59 -3.45
CA ARG A 264 -10.44 -8.95 -2.50
C ARG A 264 -10.15 -9.80 -1.26
N SER A 265 -11.17 -10.48 -0.75
CA SER A 265 -11.02 -11.34 0.43
C SER A 265 -11.99 -12.51 0.34
N PRO A 266 -11.65 -13.55 -0.44
CA PRO A 266 -12.60 -14.61 -0.77
C PRO A 266 -13.13 -15.36 0.46
N GLU A 267 -12.31 -15.49 1.50
CA GLU A 267 -12.67 -16.18 2.74
C GLU A 267 -13.48 -15.31 3.72
N THR A 268 -13.47 -13.97 3.55
CA THR A 268 -14.18 -13.05 4.48
C THR A 268 -15.45 -12.46 3.86
N TYR A 269 -15.45 -12.26 2.55
CA TYR A 269 -16.53 -11.59 1.83
C TYR A 269 -17.39 -12.55 1.02
N GLU A 270 -17.22 -13.87 1.19
CA GLU A 270 -18.11 -14.81 0.54
C GLU A 270 -19.58 -14.57 0.97
N PRO A 271 -20.54 -14.60 0.03
CA PRO A 271 -21.93 -14.23 0.30
C PRO A 271 -22.78 -15.35 0.92
N ARG A 272 -22.19 -16.48 1.32
CA ARG A 272 -22.90 -17.64 1.87
C ARG A 272 -22.52 -17.98 3.30
#